data_AF-A0A0H4UFH2-F1
#
_entry.id   AF-A0A0H4UFH2-F1
#
_cell.length_a   1.000
_cell.length_b   1.000
_cell.length_c   1.000
_cell.angle_alpha   90.00
_cell.angle_beta   90.00
_cell.angle_gamma   90.00
#
_symmetry.space_group_name_H-M   'P 1'
#
loop_
_entity.id
_entity.type
_entity.pdbx_description
1 polymer ?
#
loop_
_entity_poly.entity_id
_entity_poly.type
_entity_poly.pdbx_seq_one_letter_code
_entity_poly.pdbx_strand_id
1 'polypeptide(L)'
;MKTKSLGNSNKKSSFKFPHVALAALLGFGAAGGWFYYESHNVPTGVTSNSTNLYSENLFAQMSKLGQVSNVQPMAGELLAWTMLINGQPQVVFTTKDEKVVITGNAFDTATMDSVSLPILQKAQQGGAPANSTGVAAPTGGNVAVDFAEIVGKWDKEVPPSISLLDKLKGAKEGNASAVDTLYIVFDPRCSNCHDAYRATRKYVEKGFSIKWIPTTLLGKHEEGAKLAAAVLRDPKQLERAFSKDPNIVVNPTPEEKKALEENVQFLTEATVQSTGSQTIAVPTAFYLNKKTGEPKMTTGLSDESILEMIFGKI
;
A
#
# COMPACT_ATOMS: atom_id res chain seq x y z
N MET A 1 -56.24 -15.17 39.56
CA MET A 1 -55.62 -16.51 39.69
C MET A 1 -54.48 -16.64 38.68
N LYS A 2 -53.27 -16.91 39.19
CA LYS A 2 -52.08 -17.52 38.57
C LYS A 2 -51.41 -16.86 37.34
N THR A 3 -50.31 -16.18 37.65
CA THR A 3 -49.09 -16.00 36.85
C THR A 3 -48.47 -17.32 36.37
N LYS A 4 -47.85 -17.31 35.17
CA LYS A 4 -46.63 -18.09 34.90
C LYS A 4 -45.74 -17.42 33.84
N SER A 5 -44.51 -17.15 34.29
CA SER A 5 -43.30 -16.83 33.55
C SER A 5 -42.77 -18.06 32.79
N LEU A 6 -41.97 -17.82 31.74
CA LEU A 6 -40.83 -18.59 31.17
C LEU A 6 -40.67 -18.13 29.70
N GLY A 7 -39.51 -17.81 29.13
CA GLY A 7 -38.12 -17.86 29.56
C GLY A 7 -37.26 -17.33 28.40
N ASN A 8 -36.22 -16.59 28.76
CA ASN A 8 -35.21 -16.00 27.89
C ASN A 8 -34.33 -17.10 27.24
N SER A 9 -34.03 -17.00 25.94
CA SER A 9 -32.90 -17.74 25.36
C SER A 9 -32.23 -16.96 24.22
N ASN A 10 -31.32 -16.07 24.61
CA ASN A 10 -30.22 -15.60 23.77
C ASN A 10 -29.33 -16.81 23.38
N LYS A 11 -29.42 -17.28 22.14
CA LYS A 11 -28.38 -18.14 21.54
C LYS A 11 -27.39 -17.27 20.78
N LYS A 12 -26.31 -16.86 21.48
CA LYS A 12 -25.04 -16.48 20.84
C LYS A 12 -24.42 -17.75 20.26
N SER A 13 -24.29 -17.84 18.93
CA SER A 13 -23.48 -18.87 18.28
C SER A 13 -22.02 -18.43 18.30
N SER A 14 -21.28 -18.88 19.31
CA SER A 14 -19.82 -18.78 19.34
C SER A 14 -19.23 -19.95 18.54
N PHE A 15 -18.61 -19.62 17.41
CA PHE A 15 -17.69 -20.53 16.73
C PHE A 15 -16.39 -20.59 17.55
N LYS A 16 -16.06 -21.76 18.09
CA LYS A 16 -14.78 -22.07 18.73
C LYS A 16 -13.92 -22.86 17.75
N PHE A 17 -12.69 -22.41 17.52
CA PHE A 17 -11.61 -23.25 16.98
C PHE A 17 -10.70 -23.73 18.14
N PRO A 18 -10.04 -24.89 17.99
CA PRO A 18 -9.37 -25.56 19.10
C PRO A 18 -8.02 -24.91 19.42
N HIS A 19 -7.75 -24.78 20.72
CA HIS A 19 -6.44 -24.43 21.25
C HIS A 19 -5.46 -25.61 21.05
N VAL A 20 -4.38 -25.38 20.33
CA VAL A 20 -3.19 -26.22 20.39
C VAL A 20 -2.29 -25.65 21.48
N ALA A 21 -2.06 -26.46 22.52
CA ALA A 21 -1.12 -26.20 23.58
C ALA A 21 0.32 -26.30 23.04
N LEU A 22 1.19 -25.39 23.45
CA LEU A 22 2.63 -25.62 23.42
C LEU A 22 3.21 -25.40 24.81
N ALA A 23 3.79 -26.48 25.33
CA ALA A 23 4.34 -26.61 26.65
C ALA A 23 5.60 -25.74 26.82
N ALA A 24 5.69 -25.12 28.00
CA ALA A 24 6.91 -24.53 28.53
C ALA A 24 7.90 -25.63 28.92
N LEU A 25 9.18 -25.45 28.59
CA LEU A 25 10.33 -26.07 29.24
C LEU A 25 11.60 -25.30 28.88
N LEU A 26 12.56 -25.34 29.80
CA LEU A 26 13.90 -24.70 29.83
C LEU A 26 13.84 -23.27 30.41
N GLY A 27 14.34 -22.96 31.62
CA GLY A 27 15.37 -23.60 32.41
C GLY A 27 16.41 -22.54 32.74
N PHE A 28 16.19 -21.78 33.82
CA PHE A 28 17.15 -20.80 34.33
C PHE A 28 18.37 -21.52 34.91
N GLY A 29 19.54 -21.26 34.34
CA GLY A 29 20.84 -21.65 34.89
C GLY A 29 21.83 -20.51 34.68
N ALA A 30 22.11 -19.76 35.75
CA ALA A 30 23.20 -18.80 35.80
C ALA A 30 24.52 -19.55 36.04
N ALA A 31 25.53 -19.27 35.23
CA ALA A 31 26.93 -19.51 35.58
C ALA A 31 27.82 -18.56 34.79
N GLY A 32 28.66 -17.82 35.52
CA GLY A 32 29.62 -16.88 34.96
C GLY A 32 30.76 -17.57 34.21
N GLY A 33 31.47 -16.76 33.42
CA GLY A 33 32.66 -17.19 32.71
C GLY A 33 33.29 -16.00 32.01
N TRP A 34 34.19 -15.33 32.72
CA TRP A 34 35.15 -14.41 32.14
C TRP A 34 36.06 -15.18 31.18
N PHE A 35 36.11 -14.77 29.91
CA PHE A 35 37.18 -15.18 29.01
C PHE A 35 37.76 -13.94 28.34
N TYR A 36 38.97 -13.61 28.77
CA TYR A 36 39.94 -12.83 28.02
C TYR A 36 40.21 -13.53 26.69
N TYR A 37 40.23 -12.79 25.58
CA TYR A 37 40.90 -13.24 24.38
C TYR A 37 41.92 -12.18 23.95
N GLU A 38 43.15 -12.66 23.86
CA GLU A 38 44.39 -11.96 23.54
C GLU A 38 44.30 -11.14 22.24
N SER A 39 44.82 -9.91 22.29
CA SER A 39 45.08 -9.08 21.12
C SER A 39 46.27 -9.63 20.33
N HIS A 40 46.03 -10.12 19.11
CA HIS A 40 47.10 -10.33 18.14
C HIS A 40 47.18 -9.12 17.20
N ASN A 41 48.36 -8.48 17.22
CA ASN A 41 48.81 -7.45 16.30
C ASN A 41 48.62 -7.88 14.83
N VAL A 42 47.88 -7.07 14.07
CA VAL A 42 47.91 -7.06 12.60
C VAL A 42 48.75 -5.86 12.15
N PRO A 43 49.66 -6.00 11.16
CA PRO A 43 50.60 -4.96 10.78
C PRO A 43 49.92 -3.67 10.30
N THR A 44 50.48 -2.56 10.75
CA THR A 44 50.19 -1.21 10.28
C THR A 44 50.51 -1.06 8.80
N GLY A 45 49.52 -0.65 8.00
CA GLY A 45 49.77 -0.01 6.72
C GLY A 45 48.75 -0.29 5.63
N VAL A 46 47.55 0.30 5.72
CA VAL A 46 46.86 0.93 4.58
C VAL A 46 45.94 2.01 5.16
N THR A 47 46.28 3.28 4.96
CA THR A 47 45.35 4.39 5.12
C THR A 47 44.33 4.32 3.97
N SER A 48 43.10 3.86 4.22
CA SER A 48 41.99 4.02 3.27
C SER A 48 41.11 5.18 3.73
N ASN A 49 41.23 6.28 2.98
CA ASN A 49 40.39 7.47 3.05
C ASN A 49 38.97 7.14 2.54
N SER A 50 37.95 7.58 3.28
CA SER A 50 36.52 7.73 2.91
C SER A 50 35.86 6.59 2.11
N THR A 51 35.05 5.77 2.78
CA THR A 51 34.08 4.84 2.20
C THR A 51 33.04 5.57 1.36
N ASN A 52 33.23 5.61 0.04
CA ASN A 52 32.13 5.92 -0.88
C ASN A 52 31.06 4.83 -0.72
N LEU A 53 29.82 5.25 -0.43
CA LEU A 53 28.69 4.33 -0.23
C LEU A 53 28.32 3.56 -1.51
N TYR A 54 28.72 4.08 -2.67
CA TYR A 54 28.41 3.58 -4.01
C TYR A 54 29.52 3.97 -4.99
N SER A 55 29.63 3.28 -6.12
CA SER A 55 30.55 3.57 -7.20
C SER A 55 30.07 4.74 -8.06
N GLU A 56 31.01 5.39 -8.75
CA GLU A 56 30.69 6.42 -9.74
C GLU A 56 29.82 5.88 -10.89
N ASN A 57 30.03 4.62 -11.27
CA ASN A 57 29.20 3.98 -12.30
C ASN A 57 27.76 3.82 -11.81
N LEU A 58 27.54 3.33 -10.58
CA LEU A 58 26.20 3.23 -10.03
C LEU A 58 25.54 4.61 -9.95
N PHE A 59 26.25 5.62 -9.45
CA PHE A 59 25.74 7.00 -9.41
C PHE A 59 25.34 7.52 -10.81
N ALA A 60 26.16 7.26 -11.82
CA ALA A 60 25.86 7.63 -13.21
C ALA A 60 24.64 6.89 -13.76
N GLN A 61 24.44 5.61 -13.42
CA GLN A 61 23.22 4.88 -13.80
C GLN A 61 21.98 5.43 -13.09
N MET A 62 22.06 5.66 -11.78
CA MET A 62 20.95 6.20 -10.99
C MET A 62 20.57 7.61 -11.44
N SER A 63 21.55 8.45 -11.79
CA SER A 63 21.29 9.82 -12.28
C SER A 63 20.53 9.86 -13.61
N LYS A 64 20.47 8.76 -14.38
CA LYS A 64 19.63 8.66 -15.57
C LYS A 64 18.14 8.57 -15.23
N LEU A 65 17.80 8.06 -14.04
CA LEU A 65 16.42 7.91 -13.59
C LEU A 65 15.86 9.22 -13.03
N GLY A 66 16.71 10.10 -12.51
CA GLY A 66 16.31 11.39 -11.98
C GLY A 66 17.44 12.13 -11.26
N GLN A 67 17.14 13.33 -10.77
CA GLN A 67 18.11 14.13 -10.02
C GLN A 67 18.26 13.56 -8.60
N VAL A 68 19.45 13.04 -8.28
CA VAL A 68 19.75 12.50 -6.94
C VAL A 68 19.89 13.64 -5.94
N SER A 69 19.13 13.59 -4.84
CA SER A 69 19.18 14.59 -3.77
C SER A 69 19.81 14.06 -2.48
N ASN A 70 19.69 12.75 -2.21
CA ASN A 70 20.31 12.12 -1.05
C ASN A 70 20.51 10.62 -1.29
N VAL A 71 21.53 10.03 -0.66
CA VAL A 71 21.74 8.58 -0.64
C VAL A 71 22.12 8.16 0.78
N GLN A 72 21.43 7.15 1.31
CA GLN A 72 21.68 6.66 2.66
C GLN A 72 21.61 5.13 2.75
N PRO A 73 22.42 4.48 3.61
CA PRO A 73 22.30 3.06 3.85
C PRO A 73 21.00 2.70 4.58
N MET A 74 20.52 1.49 4.36
CA MET A 74 19.39 0.87 5.06
C MET A 74 19.72 -0.56 5.51
N ALA A 75 18.87 -1.13 6.37
CA ALA A 75 18.93 -2.54 6.73
C ALA A 75 18.83 -3.44 5.48
N GLY A 76 19.43 -4.64 5.56
CA GLY A 76 19.45 -5.59 4.45
C GLY A 76 20.48 -5.30 3.35
N GLU A 77 21.53 -4.53 3.66
CA GLU A 77 22.57 -4.12 2.71
C GLU A 77 22.00 -3.38 1.48
N LEU A 78 20.98 -2.56 1.71
CA LEU A 78 20.40 -1.69 0.70
C LEU A 78 20.91 -0.26 0.86
N LEU A 79 20.96 0.47 -0.25
CA LEU A 79 21.07 1.92 -0.27
C LEU A 79 19.71 2.49 -0.70
N ALA A 80 19.23 3.51 0.00
CA ALA A 80 18.07 4.30 -0.38
C ALA A 80 18.52 5.61 -1.05
N TRP A 81 18.02 5.83 -2.26
CA TRP A 81 18.27 6.98 -3.11
C TRP A 81 17.03 7.85 -3.11
N THR A 82 17.12 9.04 -2.51
CA THR A 82 16.11 10.07 -2.65
C THR A 82 16.40 10.86 -3.93
N MET A 83 15.42 10.93 -4.82
CA MET A 83 15.61 11.50 -6.15
C MET A 83 14.38 12.26 -6.62
N LEU A 84 14.57 13.30 -7.42
CA LEU A 84 13.49 13.93 -8.20
C LEU A 84 13.38 13.21 -9.55
N ILE A 85 12.32 12.45 -9.72
CA ILE A 85 11.98 11.74 -10.96
C ILE A 85 10.74 12.44 -11.53
N ASN A 86 10.83 12.98 -12.74
CA ASN A 86 9.75 13.77 -13.36
C ASN A 86 9.24 14.94 -12.48
N GLY A 87 10.13 15.53 -11.68
CA GLY A 87 9.77 16.63 -10.77
C GLY A 87 9.12 16.20 -9.45
N GLN A 88 8.95 14.90 -9.20
CA GLN A 88 8.41 14.37 -7.94
C GLN A 88 9.50 13.67 -7.12
N PRO A 89 9.58 13.91 -5.80
CA PRO A 89 10.49 13.18 -4.95
C PRO A 89 10.07 11.71 -4.86
N GLN A 90 11.04 10.81 -4.97
CA GLN A 90 10.88 9.36 -4.95
C GLN A 90 12.02 8.72 -4.15
N VAL A 91 11.78 7.52 -3.63
CA VAL A 91 12.80 6.69 -2.97
C VAL A 91 13.01 5.42 -3.78
N VAL A 92 14.22 5.22 -4.28
CA VAL A 92 14.63 4.02 -5.03
C VAL A 92 15.72 3.30 -4.23
N PHE A 93 15.79 1.98 -4.30
CA PHE A 93 16.80 1.21 -3.59
C PHE A 93 17.78 0.53 -4.52
N THR A 94 19.01 0.32 -4.05
CA THR A 94 19.97 -0.55 -4.72
C THR A 94 20.56 -1.54 -3.73
N THR A 95 20.92 -2.74 -4.21
CA THR A 95 21.77 -3.62 -3.42
C THR A 95 23.17 -3.04 -3.32
N LYS A 96 23.86 -3.29 -2.21
CA LYS A 96 25.25 -2.85 -1.98
C LYS A 96 26.25 -3.41 -3.00
N ASP A 97 25.94 -4.56 -3.62
CA ASP A 97 26.74 -5.12 -4.70
C ASP A 97 26.49 -4.43 -6.06
N GLU A 98 25.61 -3.42 -6.09
CA GLU A 98 25.31 -2.56 -7.23
C GLU A 98 24.67 -3.25 -8.44
N LYS A 99 24.18 -4.48 -8.26
CA LYS A 99 23.63 -5.28 -9.37
C LYS A 99 22.12 -5.12 -9.54
N VAL A 100 21.41 -4.67 -8.51
CA VAL A 100 19.95 -4.62 -8.51
C VAL A 100 19.48 -3.23 -8.12
N VAL A 101 18.55 -2.68 -8.91
CA VAL A 101 17.73 -1.52 -8.57
C VAL A 101 16.34 -2.02 -8.21
N ILE A 102 15.79 -1.55 -7.09
CA ILE A 102 14.48 -1.93 -6.56
C ILE A 102 13.65 -0.67 -6.40
N THR A 103 12.45 -0.65 -6.95
CA THR A 103 11.49 0.46 -6.84
C THR A 103 10.28 0.03 -6.02
N GLY A 104 9.76 0.89 -5.15
CA GLY A 104 8.55 0.64 -4.37
C GLY A 104 8.69 1.07 -2.91
N ASN A 105 7.86 0.49 -2.04
CA ASN A 105 7.90 0.76 -0.60
C ASN A 105 8.66 -0.36 0.13
N ALA A 106 9.62 0.03 0.96
CA ALA A 106 10.26 -0.87 1.91
C ALA A 106 9.57 -0.80 3.28
N PHE A 107 9.44 -1.96 3.92
CA PHE A 107 8.83 -2.15 5.24
C PHE A 107 9.79 -2.90 6.17
N ASP A 108 9.76 -2.58 7.45
CA ASP A 108 10.45 -3.36 8.47
C ASP A 108 9.77 -4.72 8.65
N THR A 109 10.52 -5.82 8.67
CA THR A 109 9.91 -7.16 8.73
C THR A 109 9.39 -7.54 10.11
N ALA A 110 9.88 -6.88 11.17
CA ALA A 110 9.45 -7.15 12.54
C ALA A 110 8.20 -6.34 12.91
N THR A 111 8.12 -5.08 12.48
CA THR A 111 7.00 -4.18 12.83
C THR A 111 6.01 -3.96 11.70
N MET A 112 6.38 -4.27 10.45
CA MET A 112 5.63 -3.93 9.23
C MET A 112 5.42 -2.43 9.03
N ASP A 113 6.19 -1.59 9.72
CA ASP A 113 6.18 -0.15 9.49
C ASP A 113 6.92 0.19 8.18
N SER A 114 6.43 1.20 7.46
CA SER A 114 7.15 1.68 6.28
C SER A 114 8.44 2.38 6.70
N VAL A 115 9.58 1.85 6.25
CA VAL A 115 10.90 2.47 6.43
C VAL A 115 11.23 3.48 5.32
N SER A 116 10.46 3.43 4.24
CA SER A 116 10.63 4.28 3.05
C SER A 116 9.80 5.57 3.09
N LEU A 117 8.61 5.52 3.72
CA LEU A 117 7.70 6.66 3.81
C LEU A 117 8.28 7.86 4.59
N PRO A 118 8.94 7.71 5.75
CA PRO A 118 9.52 8.84 6.46
C PRO A 118 10.62 9.56 5.65
N ILE A 119 11.36 8.80 4.83
CA ILE A 119 12.40 9.34 3.94
C ILE A 119 11.74 10.20 2.85
N LEU A 120 10.69 9.67 2.22
CA LEU A 120 9.92 10.39 1.20
C LEU A 120 9.27 11.66 1.78
N GLN A 121 8.64 11.58 2.96
CA GLN A 121 8.03 12.73 3.62
C GLN A 121 9.05 13.83 3.93
N LYS A 122 10.24 13.46 4.40
CA LYS A 122 11.33 14.41 4.64
C LYS A 122 11.77 15.09 3.33
N ALA A 123 11.84 14.35 2.23
CA ALA A 123 12.17 14.90 0.91
C ALA A 123 11.10 15.88 0.41
N GLN A 124 9.83 15.60 0.67
CA GLN A 124 8.69 16.47 0.32
C GLN A 124 8.66 17.75 1.18
N GLN A 125 9.04 17.66 2.45
CA GLN A 125 9.07 18.80 3.38
C GLN A 125 10.32 19.69 3.21
N GLY A 126 11.40 19.16 2.64
CA GLY A 126 12.71 19.82 2.60
C GLY A 126 12.88 20.91 1.54
N GLY A 127 12.01 21.01 0.53
CA GLY A 127 12.27 21.85 -0.64
C GLY A 127 13.51 21.38 -1.42
N ALA A 128 13.51 21.54 -2.74
CA ALA A 128 14.60 21.06 -3.59
C ALA A 128 15.99 21.59 -3.13
N PRO A 129 17.06 20.77 -3.16
CA PRO A 129 18.41 21.28 -2.95
C PRO A 129 18.78 22.23 -4.10
N ALA A 130 19.12 23.47 -3.74
CA ALA A 130 19.84 24.39 -4.62
C ALA A 130 21.30 23.92 -4.74
N ASN A 131 21.63 23.22 -5.83
CA ASN A 131 22.90 23.33 -6.55
C ASN A 131 22.91 22.37 -7.75
N SER A 132 22.52 22.91 -8.91
CA SER A 132 22.74 22.28 -10.21
C SER A 132 23.90 23.00 -10.91
N THR A 133 25.13 22.51 -10.73
CA THR A 133 26.16 22.74 -11.75
C THR A 133 25.89 21.77 -12.89
N GLY A 134 25.49 22.34 -14.02
CA GLY A 134 24.95 21.63 -15.17
C GLY A 134 25.90 20.61 -15.79
N VAL A 135 25.34 19.46 -16.14
CA VAL A 135 25.88 18.56 -17.17
C VAL A 135 24.69 18.10 -18.01
N ALA A 136 24.78 18.30 -19.32
CA ALA A 136 23.72 17.99 -20.27
C ALA A 136 23.42 16.47 -20.30
N ALA A 137 22.14 16.13 -20.36
CA ALA A 137 21.67 14.75 -20.44
C ALA A 137 22.02 14.12 -21.82
N PRO A 138 22.61 12.91 -21.87
CA PRO A 138 22.73 12.16 -23.11
C PRO A 138 21.44 11.38 -23.40
N THR A 139 21.00 11.45 -24.65
CA THR A 139 19.95 10.61 -25.25
C THR A 139 20.41 9.15 -25.31
N GLY A 140 19.77 8.27 -24.52
CA GLY A 140 20.00 6.82 -24.52
C GLY A 140 18.68 6.05 -24.44
N GLY A 141 18.53 5.02 -25.27
CA GLY A 141 17.27 4.31 -25.54
C GLY A 141 16.60 3.70 -24.31
N ASN A 142 15.27 3.88 -24.24
CA ASN A 142 14.40 3.35 -23.21
C ASN A 142 14.27 1.83 -23.33
N VAL A 143 14.80 1.06 -22.37
CA VAL A 143 14.31 -0.30 -22.12
C VAL A 143 13.01 -0.13 -21.33
N ALA A 144 11.86 -0.27 -21.99
CA ALA A 144 10.57 -0.24 -21.34
C ALA A 144 10.39 -1.54 -20.54
N VAL A 145 10.55 -1.46 -19.22
CA VAL A 145 10.18 -2.57 -18.33
C VAL A 145 8.69 -2.45 -18.05
N ASP A 146 7.91 -3.42 -18.51
CA ASP A 146 6.47 -3.46 -18.27
C ASP A 146 6.21 -3.95 -16.84
N PHE A 147 5.97 -3.01 -15.93
CA PHE A 147 5.63 -3.30 -14.54
C PHE A 147 4.13 -3.56 -14.32
N ALA A 148 3.26 -3.35 -15.31
CA ALA A 148 1.82 -3.45 -15.16
C ALA A 148 1.39 -4.80 -14.58
N GLU A 149 0.77 -4.79 -13.41
CA GLU A 149 0.39 -6.01 -12.70
C GLU A 149 -1.02 -6.47 -13.01
N ILE A 150 -1.95 -5.55 -13.31
CA ILE A 150 -3.35 -5.89 -13.61
C ILE A 150 -3.57 -6.19 -15.11
N VAL A 151 -2.58 -5.86 -15.95
CA VAL A 151 -2.62 -6.06 -17.40
C VAL A 151 -2.18 -7.48 -17.75
N GLY A 152 -2.87 -8.08 -18.72
CA GLY A 152 -2.58 -9.43 -19.21
C GLY A 152 -3.81 -10.33 -19.18
N LYS A 153 -3.66 -11.55 -19.69
CA LYS A 153 -4.74 -12.55 -19.70
C LYS A 153 -4.74 -13.36 -18.40
N TRP A 154 -5.93 -13.72 -17.93
CA TRP A 154 -6.11 -14.68 -16.84
C TRP A 154 -7.22 -15.65 -17.19
N ASP A 155 -6.83 -16.85 -17.62
CA ASP A 155 -7.75 -17.89 -18.07
C ASP A 155 -7.95 -18.99 -17.00
N LYS A 156 -7.60 -18.69 -15.75
CA LYS A 156 -7.75 -19.59 -14.58
C LYS A 156 -8.93 -19.17 -13.72
N GLU A 157 -9.23 -19.97 -12.70
CA GLU A 157 -10.27 -19.67 -11.72
C GLU A 157 -10.02 -18.31 -11.04
N VAL A 158 -11.11 -17.61 -10.74
CA VAL A 158 -11.08 -16.34 -10.01
C VAL A 158 -10.75 -16.64 -8.54
N PRO A 159 -9.67 -16.07 -7.95
CA PRO A 159 -9.36 -16.33 -6.56
C PRO A 159 -10.52 -15.94 -5.62
N PRO A 160 -10.77 -16.69 -4.54
CA PRO A 160 -11.91 -16.43 -3.64
C PRO A 160 -11.96 -15.01 -3.09
N SER A 161 -10.82 -14.39 -2.78
CA SER A 161 -10.76 -13.00 -2.30
C SER A 161 -11.19 -11.99 -3.36
N ILE A 162 -10.85 -12.22 -4.64
CA ILE A 162 -11.31 -11.40 -5.77
C ILE A 162 -12.81 -11.60 -6.00
N SER A 163 -13.30 -12.84 -5.89
CA SER A 163 -14.75 -13.11 -5.97
C SER A 163 -15.53 -12.41 -4.85
N LEU A 164 -14.97 -12.33 -3.64
CA LEU A 164 -15.58 -11.62 -2.52
C LEU A 164 -15.64 -10.11 -2.78
N LEU A 165 -14.53 -9.52 -3.22
CA LEU A 165 -14.46 -8.09 -3.61
C LEU A 165 -15.48 -7.73 -4.70
N ASP A 166 -15.64 -8.58 -5.71
CA ASP A 166 -16.59 -8.35 -6.79
C ASP A 166 -18.06 -8.38 -6.30
N LYS A 167 -18.35 -9.07 -5.19
CA LYS A 167 -19.68 -9.11 -4.58
C LYS A 167 -19.99 -7.92 -3.67
N LEU A 168 -18.96 -7.26 -3.11
CA LEU A 168 -19.16 -6.09 -2.25
C LEU A 168 -19.89 -4.97 -3.00
N LYS A 169 -20.72 -4.19 -2.31
CA LYS A 169 -21.47 -3.09 -2.94
C LYS A 169 -20.56 -1.88 -3.16
N GLY A 170 -20.67 -1.28 -4.34
CA GLY A 170 -19.85 -0.14 -4.74
C GLY A 170 -20.19 0.37 -6.14
N ALA A 171 -19.49 1.42 -6.56
CA ALA A 171 -19.63 2.05 -7.87
C ALA A 171 -18.55 1.54 -8.83
N LYS A 172 -18.95 0.83 -9.88
CA LYS A 172 -18.02 0.33 -10.89
C LYS A 172 -17.96 1.26 -12.10
N GLU A 173 -16.74 1.61 -12.48
CA GLU A 173 -16.39 2.30 -13.71
C GLU A 173 -15.85 1.28 -14.71
N GLY A 174 -16.36 1.33 -15.94
CA GLY A 174 -16.07 0.33 -16.97
C GLY A 174 -16.75 -1.03 -16.74
N ASN A 175 -16.50 -1.97 -17.65
CA ASN A 175 -17.28 -3.20 -17.78
C ASN A 175 -16.42 -4.48 -17.67
N ALA A 176 -15.17 -4.37 -17.20
CA ALA A 176 -14.25 -5.50 -17.18
C ALA A 176 -14.68 -6.60 -16.19
N SER A 177 -14.10 -7.79 -16.31
CA SER A 177 -14.42 -8.91 -15.43
C SER A 177 -13.90 -8.70 -14.00
N ALA A 178 -14.26 -9.61 -13.08
CA ALA A 178 -13.80 -9.54 -11.69
C ALA A 178 -12.26 -9.53 -11.56
N VAL A 179 -11.56 -10.22 -12.46
CA VAL A 179 -10.09 -10.32 -12.43
C VAL A 179 -9.40 -9.18 -13.16
N ASP A 180 -10.14 -8.35 -13.89
CA ASP A 180 -9.63 -7.21 -14.67
C ASP A 180 -10.07 -5.85 -14.07
N THR A 181 -10.52 -5.88 -12.82
CA THR A 181 -11.03 -4.71 -12.10
C THR A 181 -10.10 -4.39 -10.93
N LEU A 182 -9.68 -3.13 -10.80
CA LEU A 182 -9.07 -2.61 -9.57
C LEU A 182 -10.19 -2.27 -8.57
N TYR A 183 -10.18 -2.86 -7.40
CA TYR A 183 -11.12 -2.55 -6.34
C TYR A 183 -10.50 -1.55 -5.37
N ILE A 184 -11.13 -0.41 -5.14
CA ILE A 184 -10.62 0.60 -4.21
C ILE A 184 -11.62 0.79 -3.09
N VAL A 185 -11.22 0.41 -1.87
CA VAL A 185 -11.98 0.71 -0.67
C VAL A 185 -11.62 2.12 -0.22
N PHE A 186 -12.63 2.98 -0.04
CA PHE A 186 -12.42 4.40 0.21
C PHE A 186 -13.39 4.97 1.25
N ASP A 187 -13.01 6.09 1.87
CA ASP A 187 -13.93 6.93 2.64
C ASP A 187 -14.14 8.25 1.88
N PRO A 188 -15.39 8.65 1.57
CA PRO A 188 -15.66 9.87 0.81
C PRO A 188 -15.13 11.17 1.42
N ARG A 189 -14.71 11.16 2.69
CA ARG A 189 -14.19 12.36 3.38
C ARG A 189 -12.66 12.43 3.39
N CYS A 190 -11.99 11.33 3.06
CA CYS A 190 -10.54 11.19 3.10
C CYS A 190 -9.89 11.96 1.94
N SER A 191 -9.01 12.91 2.24
CA SER A 191 -8.25 13.66 1.22
C SER A 191 -7.46 12.74 0.29
N ASN A 192 -6.78 11.73 0.84
CA ASN A 192 -6.00 10.79 0.03
C ASN A 192 -6.90 9.95 -0.90
N CYS A 193 -8.15 9.69 -0.51
CA CYS A 193 -9.12 9.03 -1.41
C CYS A 193 -9.52 9.93 -2.57
N HIS A 194 -9.62 11.25 -2.33
CA HIS A 194 -9.91 12.23 -3.38
C HIS A 194 -8.74 12.31 -4.35
N ASP A 195 -7.52 12.30 -3.83
CA ASP A 195 -6.30 12.35 -4.61
C ASP A 195 -6.17 11.09 -5.49
N ALA A 196 -6.44 9.90 -4.93
CA ALA A 196 -6.49 8.66 -5.70
C ALA A 196 -7.59 8.67 -6.78
N TYR A 197 -8.77 9.23 -6.50
CA TYR A 197 -9.81 9.39 -7.52
C TYR A 197 -9.31 10.24 -8.68
N ARG A 198 -8.68 11.40 -8.42
CA ARG A 198 -8.13 12.25 -9.47
C ARG A 198 -6.98 11.59 -10.23
N ALA A 199 -6.06 10.94 -9.52
CA ALA A 199 -4.90 10.28 -10.13
C ALA A 199 -5.29 9.09 -11.04
N THR A 200 -6.42 8.44 -10.76
CA THR A 200 -6.90 7.30 -11.54
C THR A 200 -7.69 7.67 -12.80
N ARG A 201 -8.11 8.93 -12.98
CA ARG A 201 -8.97 9.34 -14.11
C ARG A 201 -8.40 8.97 -15.48
N LYS A 202 -7.10 9.24 -15.68
CA LYS A 202 -6.38 8.92 -16.92
C LYS A 202 -6.43 7.42 -17.28
N TYR A 203 -6.51 6.52 -16.29
CA TYR A 203 -6.62 5.08 -16.54
C TYR A 203 -8.05 4.66 -16.90
N VAL A 204 -9.05 5.23 -16.22
CA VAL A 204 -10.46 4.98 -16.56
C VAL A 204 -10.76 5.46 -17.99
N GLU A 205 -10.25 6.62 -18.39
CA GLU A 205 -10.35 7.14 -19.76
C GLU A 205 -9.69 6.24 -20.81
N LYS A 206 -8.63 5.51 -20.42
CA LYS A 206 -7.97 4.49 -21.25
C LYS A 206 -8.69 3.14 -21.26
N GLY A 207 -9.83 3.03 -20.57
CA GLY A 207 -10.68 1.84 -20.57
C GLY A 207 -10.42 0.85 -19.42
N PHE A 208 -9.55 1.20 -18.46
CA PHE A 208 -9.40 0.38 -17.25
C PHE A 208 -10.66 0.42 -16.38
N SER A 209 -10.95 -0.71 -15.74
CA SER A 209 -12.07 -0.82 -14.81
C SER A 209 -11.63 -0.62 -13.36
N ILE A 210 -12.36 0.24 -12.66
CA ILE A 210 -12.19 0.49 -11.22
C ILE A 210 -13.53 0.35 -10.53
N LYS A 211 -13.58 -0.40 -9.42
CA LYS A 211 -14.76 -0.46 -8.56
C LYS A 211 -14.46 0.19 -7.22
N TRP A 212 -15.16 1.29 -6.96
CA TRP A 212 -15.07 2.08 -5.74
C TRP A 212 -16.02 1.54 -4.68
N ILE A 213 -15.47 1.05 -3.58
CA ILE A 213 -16.18 0.41 -2.48
C ILE A 213 -16.20 1.38 -1.29
N PRO A 214 -17.31 2.08 -1.04
CA PRO A 214 -17.34 3.11 -0.02
C PRO A 214 -17.40 2.54 1.40
N THR A 215 -16.81 3.26 2.35
CA THR A 215 -16.76 2.95 3.80
C THR A 215 -16.93 4.21 4.64
N THR A 216 -17.02 4.03 5.96
CA THR A 216 -17.18 5.13 6.94
C THR A 216 -16.17 5.02 8.10
N LEU A 217 -14.88 4.94 7.80
CA LEU A 217 -13.81 4.71 8.79
C LEU A 217 -13.44 5.96 9.60
N LEU A 218 -13.56 7.17 9.04
CA LEU A 218 -13.01 8.39 9.64
C LEU A 218 -13.89 9.09 10.72
N GLY A 219 -14.63 8.33 11.54
CA GLY A 219 -15.19 8.81 12.83
C GLY A 219 -16.33 9.86 12.84
N LYS A 220 -16.65 10.55 11.73
CA LYS A 220 -17.86 11.41 11.61
C LYS A 220 -19.02 10.68 10.90
N HIS A 221 -19.50 9.60 11.52
CA HIS A 221 -20.28 8.54 10.87
C HIS A 221 -21.45 9.03 10.01
N GLU A 222 -22.18 10.07 10.44
CA GLU A 222 -23.37 10.51 9.71
C GLU A 222 -23.05 11.12 8.34
N GLU A 223 -22.22 12.17 8.27
CA GLU A 223 -21.85 12.80 6.99
C GLU A 223 -21.18 11.82 6.03
N GLY A 224 -20.27 11.00 6.55
CA GLY A 224 -19.59 9.97 5.76
C GLY A 224 -20.57 8.94 5.21
N ALA A 225 -21.54 8.51 6.03
CA ALA A 225 -22.55 7.55 5.61
C ALA A 225 -23.48 8.12 4.53
N LYS A 226 -23.85 9.41 4.60
CA LYS A 226 -24.69 10.05 3.57
C LYS A 226 -23.99 10.05 2.20
N LEU A 227 -22.73 10.46 2.17
CA LEU A 227 -21.92 10.46 0.94
C LEU A 227 -21.68 9.04 0.42
N ALA A 228 -21.32 8.11 1.31
CA ALA A 228 -21.07 6.72 0.97
C ALA A 228 -22.33 6.03 0.43
N ALA A 229 -23.48 6.25 1.07
CA ALA A 229 -24.77 5.72 0.63
C ALA A 229 -25.21 6.32 -0.71
N ALA A 230 -24.92 7.60 -0.98
CA ALA A 230 -25.21 8.20 -2.29
C ALA A 230 -24.48 7.44 -3.42
N VAL A 231 -23.21 7.05 -3.20
CA VAL A 231 -22.43 6.25 -4.15
C VAL A 231 -22.97 4.82 -4.28
N LEU A 232 -23.38 4.19 -3.17
CA LEU A 232 -24.00 2.85 -3.21
C LEU A 232 -25.30 2.83 -4.00
N ARG A 233 -26.10 3.89 -3.87
CA ARG A 233 -27.42 4.01 -4.49
C ARG A 233 -27.34 4.35 -5.97
N ASP A 234 -26.47 5.30 -6.31
CA ASP A 234 -26.25 5.75 -7.68
C ASP A 234 -24.74 5.93 -7.91
N PRO A 235 -24.10 5.00 -8.63
CA PRO A 235 -22.68 5.09 -8.97
C PRO A 235 -22.27 6.41 -9.63
N LYS A 236 -23.20 7.12 -10.29
CA LYS A 236 -22.94 8.43 -10.90
C LYS A 236 -22.67 9.53 -9.87
N GLN A 237 -23.01 9.30 -8.59
CA GLN A 237 -22.70 10.24 -7.50
C GLN A 237 -21.24 10.14 -7.03
N LEU A 238 -20.44 9.20 -7.56
CA LEU A 238 -19.05 9.00 -7.13
C LEU A 238 -18.21 10.29 -7.16
N GLU A 239 -18.21 11.00 -8.28
CA GLU A 239 -17.46 12.26 -8.42
C GLU A 239 -17.95 13.35 -7.45
N ARG A 240 -19.28 13.47 -7.30
CA ARG A 240 -19.89 14.43 -6.38
C ARG A 240 -19.60 14.11 -4.92
N ALA A 241 -19.54 12.82 -4.57
CA ALA A 241 -19.19 12.35 -3.24
C ALA A 241 -17.74 12.72 -2.89
N PHE A 242 -16.82 12.67 -3.85
CA PHE A 242 -15.46 13.17 -3.68
C PHE A 242 -15.38 14.71 -3.68
N SER A 243 -16.28 15.41 -4.36
CA SER A 243 -16.29 16.88 -4.38
C SER A 243 -16.88 17.52 -3.11
N LYS A 244 -17.28 16.72 -2.11
CA LYS A 244 -17.98 17.16 -0.89
C LYS A 244 -19.19 18.05 -1.20
N ASP A 245 -19.93 17.72 -2.25
CA ASP A 245 -21.09 18.51 -2.67
C ASP A 245 -22.13 18.59 -1.52
N PRO A 246 -22.40 19.80 -0.98
CA PRO A 246 -23.31 19.96 0.16
C PRO A 246 -24.77 19.61 -0.19
N ASN A 247 -25.08 19.43 -1.48
CA ASN A 247 -26.42 19.08 -1.95
C ASN A 247 -26.68 17.57 -1.97
N ILE A 248 -25.73 16.73 -1.56
CA ILE A 248 -25.99 15.29 -1.38
C ILE A 248 -26.79 15.10 -0.09
N VAL A 249 -28.11 15.10 -0.24
CA VAL A 249 -29.07 14.85 0.86
C VAL A 249 -29.60 13.42 0.74
N VAL A 250 -28.76 12.46 1.12
CA VAL A 250 -29.11 11.04 1.12
C VAL A 250 -29.10 10.51 2.55
N ASN A 251 -30.24 10.01 3.02
CA ASN A 251 -30.27 9.20 4.24
C ASN A 251 -30.03 7.72 3.88
N PRO A 252 -29.05 7.05 4.51
CA PRO A 252 -28.78 5.63 4.24
C PRO A 252 -29.95 4.73 4.65
N THR A 253 -30.36 3.81 3.77
CA THR A 253 -31.32 2.73 4.10
C THR A 253 -30.66 1.68 5.01
N PRO A 254 -31.42 0.79 5.67
CA PRO A 254 -30.85 -0.32 6.43
C PRO A 254 -29.91 -1.21 5.61
N GLU A 255 -30.25 -1.48 4.35
CA GLU A 255 -29.45 -2.30 3.43
C GLU A 255 -28.13 -1.59 3.06
N GLU A 256 -28.18 -0.28 2.84
CA GLU A 256 -26.97 0.52 2.57
C GLU A 256 -26.07 0.58 3.80
N LYS A 257 -26.63 0.75 5.00
CA LYS A 257 -25.85 0.68 6.25
C LYS A 257 -25.16 -0.67 6.41
N LYS A 258 -25.89 -1.76 6.18
CA LYS A 258 -25.32 -3.12 6.22
C LYS A 258 -24.19 -3.28 5.19
N ALA A 259 -24.36 -2.78 3.97
CA ALA A 259 -23.33 -2.83 2.95
C ALA A 259 -22.07 -2.02 3.35
N LEU A 260 -22.24 -0.85 3.97
CA LEU A 260 -21.11 -0.07 4.49
C LEU A 260 -20.39 -0.79 5.64
N GLU A 261 -21.12 -1.46 6.52
CA GLU A 261 -20.55 -2.29 7.59
C GLU A 261 -19.77 -3.48 7.01
N GLU A 262 -20.33 -4.18 6.02
CA GLU A 262 -19.66 -5.29 5.31
C GLU A 262 -18.38 -4.81 4.62
N ASN A 263 -18.40 -3.63 3.99
CA ASN A 263 -17.21 -3.05 3.36
C ASN A 263 -16.11 -2.70 4.39
N VAL A 264 -16.49 -2.14 5.55
CA VAL A 264 -15.55 -1.86 6.66
C VAL A 264 -14.98 -3.15 7.23
N GLN A 265 -15.84 -4.15 7.44
CA GLN A 265 -15.43 -5.46 7.96
C GLN A 265 -14.44 -6.12 7.01
N PHE A 266 -14.74 -6.15 5.70
CA PHE A 266 -13.83 -6.70 4.70
C PHE A 266 -12.45 -6.02 4.76
N LEU A 267 -12.39 -4.69 4.76
CA LEU A 267 -11.11 -3.99 4.79
C LEU A 267 -10.33 -4.28 6.08
N THR A 268 -11.03 -4.33 7.21
CA THR A 268 -10.44 -4.66 8.52
C THR A 268 -9.80 -6.05 8.47
N GLU A 269 -10.56 -7.06 8.06
CA GLU A 269 -10.07 -8.44 7.98
C GLU A 269 -8.94 -8.59 6.97
N ALA A 270 -9.07 -7.98 5.79
CA ALA A 270 -8.04 -8.02 4.77
C ALA A 270 -6.73 -7.35 5.23
N THR A 271 -6.82 -6.25 5.97
CA THR A 271 -5.64 -5.56 6.55
C THR A 271 -4.93 -6.46 7.56
N VAL A 272 -5.67 -7.03 8.50
CA VAL A 272 -5.12 -7.93 9.53
C VAL A 272 -4.49 -9.16 8.89
N GLN A 273 -5.17 -9.79 7.92
CA GLN A 273 -4.65 -10.99 7.25
C GLN A 273 -3.41 -10.69 6.39
N SER A 274 -3.35 -9.54 5.74
CA SER A 274 -2.27 -9.22 4.81
C SER A 274 -1.04 -8.61 5.48
N THR A 275 -1.22 -7.92 6.61
CA THR A 275 -0.14 -7.14 7.26
C THR A 275 0.13 -7.52 8.71
N GLY A 276 -0.77 -8.28 9.36
CA GLY A 276 -0.74 -8.48 10.81
C GLY A 276 -1.12 -7.24 11.64
N SER A 277 -1.38 -6.10 11.00
CA SER A 277 -1.67 -4.82 11.66
C SER A 277 -3.16 -4.59 11.84
N GLN A 278 -3.51 -3.85 12.90
CA GLN A 278 -4.86 -3.31 13.15
C GLN A 278 -5.02 -1.89 12.57
N THR A 279 -3.96 -1.31 12.00
CA THR A 279 -3.98 0.02 11.42
C THR A 279 -4.61 -0.03 10.03
N ILE A 280 -5.88 0.35 9.96
CA ILE A 280 -6.64 0.37 8.71
C ILE A 280 -6.41 1.71 7.99
N ALA A 281 -6.08 1.64 6.70
CA ALA A 281 -5.88 2.81 5.85
C ALA A 281 -6.89 2.85 4.69
N VAL A 282 -7.22 4.07 4.26
CA VAL A 282 -7.92 4.33 2.99
C VAL A 282 -7.22 5.49 2.25
N PRO A 283 -7.16 5.47 0.91
CA PRO A 283 -7.69 4.44 0.03
C PRO A 283 -6.82 3.19 0.04
N THR A 284 -7.45 2.01 -0.03
CA THR A 284 -6.77 0.72 -0.16
C THR A 284 -7.27 0.01 -1.42
N ALA A 285 -6.34 -0.36 -2.29
CA ALA A 285 -6.60 -1.09 -3.51
C ALA A 285 -6.45 -2.59 -3.32
N PHE A 286 -7.26 -3.34 -4.06
CA PHE A 286 -7.16 -4.78 -4.24
C PHE A 286 -7.29 -5.13 -5.71
N TYR A 287 -6.50 -6.07 -6.20
CA TYR A 287 -6.56 -6.55 -7.58
C TYR A 287 -5.88 -7.91 -7.70
N LEU A 288 -6.10 -8.59 -8.82
CA LEU A 288 -5.33 -9.76 -9.18
C LEU A 288 -4.04 -9.32 -9.89
N ASN A 289 -2.88 -9.66 -9.32
CA ASN A 289 -1.64 -9.58 -10.08
C ASN A 289 -1.63 -10.69 -11.12
N LYS A 290 -1.74 -10.33 -12.40
CA LYS A 290 -1.81 -11.24 -13.55
C LYS A 290 -0.51 -11.99 -13.80
N LYS A 291 0.62 -11.46 -13.31
CA LYS A 291 1.93 -12.07 -13.46
C LYS A 291 2.14 -13.21 -12.49
N THR A 292 1.71 -13.05 -11.23
CA THR A 292 1.88 -14.07 -10.19
C THR A 292 0.63 -14.93 -9.99
N GLY A 293 -0.54 -14.39 -10.33
CA GLY A 293 -1.83 -15.01 -10.00
C GLY A 293 -2.28 -14.78 -8.56
N GLU A 294 -1.56 -13.94 -7.81
CA GLU A 294 -1.88 -13.66 -6.42
C GLU A 294 -2.73 -12.39 -6.30
N PRO A 295 -3.76 -12.39 -5.43
CA PRO A 295 -4.41 -11.17 -5.01
C PRO A 295 -3.41 -10.24 -4.31
N LYS A 296 -3.42 -8.95 -4.66
CA LYS A 296 -2.61 -7.92 -4.03
C LYS A 296 -3.48 -6.95 -3.26
N MET A 297 -2.91 -6.40 -2.18
CA MET A 297 -3.42 -5.27 -1.43
C MET A 297 -2.35 -4.17 -1.46
N THR A 298 -2.73 -2.94 -1.77
CA THR A 298 -1.79 -1.80 -1.75
C THR A 298 -2.48 -0.51 -1.29
N THR A 299 -1.69 0.44 -0.79
CA THR A 299 -2.12 1.76 -0.36
C THR A 299 -1.34 2.84 -1.13
N GLY A 300 -1.58 4.11 -0.85
CA GLY A 300 -0.82 5.19 -1.50
C GLY A 300 -1.21 5.43 -2.96
N LEU A 301 -2.47 5.19 -3.32
CA LEU A 301 -2.99 5.31 -4.70
C LEU A 301 -3.00 6.73 -5.28
N SER A 302 -2.55 7.72 -4.53
CA SER A 302 -2.24 9.06 -5.03
C SER A 302 -0.85 9.15 -5.66
N ASP A 303 0.01 8.15 -5.44
CA ASP A 303 1.35 8.08 -6.02
C ASP A 303 1.30 7.48 -7.43
N GLU A 304 1.84 8.22 -8.40
CA GLU A 304 1.89 7.80 -9.80
C GLU A 304 2.68 6.51 -9.99
N SER A 305 3.75 6.28 -9.23
CA SER A 305 4.56 5.06 -9.34
C SER A 305 3.78 3.80 -8.96
N ILE A 306 2.89 3.90 -7.96
CA ILE A 306 1.99 2.82 -7.57
C ILE A 306 0.95 2.57 -8.67
N LEU A 307 0.41 3.63 -9.26
CA LEU A 307 -0.56 3.48 -10.35
C LEU A 307 0.09 2.93 -11.63
N GLU A 308 1.32 3.32 -11.95
CA GLU A 308 2.10 2.74 -13.06
C GLU A 308 2.47 1.28 -12.81
N MET A 309 2.74 0.89 -11.56
CA MET A 309 2.92 -0.52 -11.20
C MET A 309 1.64 -1.31 -11.45
N ILE A 310 0.48 -0.79 -11.06
CA ILE A 310 -0.81 -1.49 -11.23
C ILE A 310 -1.19 -1.56 -12.72
N PHE A 311 -1.27 -0.42 -13.38
CA PHE A 311 -1.89 -0.27 -14.71
C PHE A 311 -0.88 -0.21 -15.87
N GLY A 312 0.40 -0.02 -15.57
CA GLY A 312 1.40 0.35 -16.56
C GLY A 312 1.46 1.86 -16.79
N LYS A 313 2.50 2.27 -17.53
CA LYS A 313 2.67 3.64 -17.98
C LYS A 313 1.74 3.95 -19.16
N ILE A 314 1.07 5.10 -19.12
CA ILE A 314 0.12 5.56 -20.15
C ILE A 314 0.42 6.96 -20.65
#